data_AF-A0A453DR39-F1
#
_entry.id   AF-A0A453DR39-F1
#
_cell.length_a   1.000
_cell.length_b   1.000
_cell.length_c   1.000
_cell.angle_alpha   90.00
_cell.angle_beta   90.00
_cell.angle_gamma   90.00
#
_symmetry.space_group_name_H-M   'P 1'
#
loop_
_entity.id
_entity.type
_entity.pdbx_description
1 polymer ?
#
loop_
_entity_poly.entity_id
_entity_poly.type
_entity_poly.pdbx_seq_one_letter_code
_entity_poly.pdbx_strand_id
1 'polypeptide(L)'
;PPQTPTPVIPREAWEGCSVLLDINDGDRLAFFRLTPGRTVKIGDKSCSLQPLLGRPFGSLFRVGPSGLVPCAANDKPRGGGGADGQAQDETRDNRSLVDNNTAQTLSSEDIEAMKREGASGDAIVEALIANSSTFGNKTVFSQEKYKLKKQKKYAPKVLLRRPSSRSICETYFKKYPARIGFMRVDALSLLLSMANVGAYSDVLAVDMVGGLVVGSVAERLGGTGYVCSTYLGSAPSSIDIIRMYNLSSDMTSRIFQAPLGDLCSLQSAGDAPSVLSGSIQRDLVEPAAVPDESLQSSLAKPINTEVSDGNAQSMTVQPINMEVPEPATDDHLNQGDISMSGKQ
;
A
#
# COMPACT_ATOMS: atom_id res chain seq x y z
N PRO A 1 22.96 -31.67 4.95
CA PRO A 1 21.76 -31.32 5.75
C PRO A 1 20.46 -31.74 5.03
N PRO A 2 19.50 -32.38 5.71
CA PRO A 2 18.18 -32.60 5.12
C PRO A 2 17.59 -31.22 4.74
N GLN A 3 17.13 -31.09 3.49
CA GLN A 3 16.52 -29.85 3.03
C GLN A 3 15.25 -29.64 3.86
N THR A 4 15.25 -28.62 4.72
CA THR A 4 14.03 -28.18 5.40
C THR A 4 13.00 -27.90 4.31
N PRO A 5 11.80 -28.50 4.36
CA PRO A 5 10.81 -28.31 3.32
C PRO A 5 10.57 -26.81 3.13
N THR A 6 10.68 -26.34 1.89
CA THR A 6 10.49 -24.93 1.56
C THR A 6 9.11 -24.52 2.07
N PRO A 7 9.00 -23.44 2.88
CA PRO A 7 7.71 -23.04 3.43
C PRO A 7 6.73 -22.79 2.29
N VAL A 8 5.62 -23.55 2.28
CA VAL A 8 4.60 -23.43 1.25
C VAL A 8 3.94 -22.07 1.41
N ILE A 9 4.19 -21.19 0.45
CA ILE A 9 3.53 -19.90 0.35
C ILE A 9 2.03 -20.15 0.16
N PRO A 10 1.16 -19.69 1.08
CA PRO A 10 -0.28 -19.84 0.91
C PRO A 10 -0.74 -19.07 -0.34
N ARG A 11 -1.49 -19.75 -1.21
CA ARG A 11 -2.02 -19.17 -2.45
C ARG A 11 -3.42 -18.57 -2.27
N GLU A 12 -4.09 -18.94 -1.19
CA GLU A 12 -5.43 -18.52 -0.84
C GLU A 12 -5.41 -17.70 0.44
N ALA A 13 -6.37 -16.80 0.61
CA ALA A 13 -6.53 -16.06 1.85
C ALA A 13 -7.15 -16.95 2.95
N TRP A 14 -6.68 -16.82 4.17
CA TRP A 14 -7.10 -17.62 5.32
C TRP A 14 -7.48 -16.76 6.52
N GLU A 15 -8.12 -17.36 7.51
CA GLU A 15 -8.47 -16.66 8.74
C GLU A 15 -7.22 -16.23 9.52
N GLY A 16 -7.19 -14.99 9.98
CA GLY A 16 -6.06 -14.37 10.67
C GLY A 16 -5.00 -13.78 9.76
N CYS A 17 -5.04 -14.01 8.45
CA CYS A 17 -4.07 -13.45 7.52
C CYS A 17 -4.32 -11.97 7.23
N SER A 18 -3.27 -11.24 6.92
CA SER A 18 -3.34 -9.91 6.34
C SER A 18 -3.56 -9.98 4.85
N VAL A 19 -4.44 -9.13 4.32
CA VAL A 19 -4.72 -8.99 2.89
C VAL A 19 -4.65 -7.54 2.48
N LEU A 20 -4.33 -7.30 1.22
CA LEU A 20 -4.45 -5.98 0.61
C LEU A 20 -5.67 -5.97 -0.30
N LEU A 21 -6.63 -5.09 -0.02
CA LEU A 21 -7.72 -4.80 -0.95
C LEU A 21 -7.29 -3.66 -1.86
N ASP A 22 -7.20 -3.98 -3.16
CA ASP A 22 -7.02 -2.99 -4.21
C ASP A 22 -8.38 -2.66 -4.84
N ILE A 23 -8.87 -1.46 -4.56
CA ILE A 23 -10.17 -0.98 -5.03
C ILE A 23 -9.95 -0.07 -6.23
N ASN A 24 -10.64 -0.40 -7.33
CA ASN A 24 -10.60 0.35 -8.60
C ASN A 24 -9.20 0.54 -9.18
N ASP A 25 -8.40 -0.52 -9.20
CA ASP A 25 -7.08 -0.58 -9.87
C ASP A 25 -6.08 0.49 -9.36
N GLY A 26 -5.97 0.61 -8.05
CA GLY A 26 -5.00 1.45 -7.37
C GLY A 26 -5.57 2.76 -6.83
N ASP A 27 -6.85 3.06 -7.05
CA ASP A 27 -7.48 4.27 -6.49
C ASP A 27 -7.40 4.26 -4.97
N ARG A 28 -7.77 3.14 -4.34
CA ARG A 28 -7.67 2.94 -2.89
C ARG A 28 -7.06 1.57 -2.56
N LEU A 29 -5.97 1.62 -1.80
CA LEU A 29 -5.26 0.46 -1.26
C LEU A 29 -5.47 0.41 0.25
N ALA A 30 -5.90 -0.72 0.78
CA ALA A 30 -6.14 -0.87 2.22
C ALA A 30 -5.81 -2.28 2.73
N PHE A 31 -5.05 -2.36 3.82
CA PHE A 31 -4.73 -3.60 4.50
C PHE A 31 -5.79 -3.97 5.53
N PHE A 32 -6.15 -5.24 5.57
CA PHE A 32 -7.04 -5.80 6.59
C PHE A 32 -6.47 -7.10 7.12
N ARG A 33 -6.64 -7.35 8.41
CA ARG A 33 -6.52 -8.69 8.98
C ARG A 33 -7.87 -9.37 8.85
N LEU A 34 -7.91 -10.53 8.20
CA LEU A 34 -9.15 -11.29 8.05
C LEU A 34 -9.52 -11.94 9.37
N THR A 35 -10.66 -11.54 9.92
CA THR A 35 -11.27 -12.17 11.08
C THR A 35 -12.77 -12.35 10.82
N PRO A 36 -13.43 -13.32 11.47
CA PRO A 36 -14.88 -13.45 11.37
C PRO A 36 -15.57 -12.13 11.70
N GLY A 37 -16.57 -11.75 10.91
CA GLY A 37 -17.33 -10.51 11.11
C GLY A 37 -16.62 -9.22 10.71
N ARG A 38 -15.37 -9.25 10.19
CA ARG A 38 -14.69 -8.04 9.72
C ARG A 38 -15.42 -7.45 8.51
N THR A 39 -15.73 -6.16 8.56
CA THR A 39 -16.33 -5.40 7.47
C THR A 39 -15.41 -4.30 6.96
N VAL A 40 -15.69 -3.79 5.77
CA VAL A 40 -15.03 -2.62 5.17
C VAL A 40 -16.07 -1.74 4.47
N LYS A 41 -15.90 -0.42 4.56
CA LYS A 41 -16.67 0.52 3.72
C LYS A 41 -16.05 0.65 2.32
N ILE A 42 -16.81 0.31 1.29
CA ILE A 42 -16.45 0.48 -0.13
C ILE A 42 -17.52 1.36 -0.78
N GLY A 43 -17.16 2.62 -1.06
CA GLY A 43 -18.16 3.66 -1.29
C GLY A 43 -19.08 3.77 -0.07
N ASP A 44 -20.37 3.90 -0.30
CA ASP A 44 -21.36 4.09 0.77
C ASP A 44 -21.80 2.77 1.43
N LYS A 45 -21.27 1.62 0.97
CA LYS A 45 -21.70 0.29 1.41
C LYS A 45 -20.70 -0.34 2.38
N SER A 46 -21.20 -0.81 3.52
CA SER A 46 -20.44 -1.70 4.40
C SER A 46 -20.51 -3.13 3.89
N CYS A 47 -19.36 -3.72 3.61
CA CYS A 47 -19.24 -5.06 3.03
C CYS A 47 -18.49 -6.00 3.97
N SER A 48 -19.00 -7.22 4.18
CA SER A 48 -18.28 -8.28 4.90
C SER A 48 -17.08 -8.76 4.10
N LEU A 49 -15.96 -9.01 4.79
CA LEU A 49 -14.74 -9.60 4.22
C LEU A 49 -14.76 -11.14 4.23
N GLN A 50 -15.77 -11.76 4.83
CA GLN A 50 -15.91 -13.21 4.89
C GLN A 50 -15.84 -13.91 3.51
N PRO A 51 -16.40 -13.35 2.41
CA PRO A 51 -16.29 -13.98 1.08
C PRO A 51 -14.86 -14.11 0.54
N LEU A 52 -13.88 -13.44 1.14
CA LEU A 52 -12.47 -13.52 0.76
C LEU A 52 -11.78 -14.77 1.28
N LEU A 53 -12.29 -15.38 2.36
CA LEU A 53 -11.70 -16.58 2.97
C LEU A 53 -11.76 -17.76 2.00
N GLY A 54 -10.64 -18.47 1.86
CA GLY A 54 -10.47 -19.60 0.94
C GLY A 54 -10.40 -19.19 -0.54
N ARG A 55 -10.31 -17.89 -0.86
CA ARG A 55 -10.18 -17.42 -2.25
C ARG A 55 -8.72 -17.22 -2.61
N PRO A 56 -8.31 -17.57 -3.84
CA PRO A 56 -6.93 -17.34 -4.28
C PRO A 56 -6.61 -15.85 -4.30
N PHE A 57 -5.40 -15.49 -3.90
CA PHE A 57 -4.89 -14.14 -4.14
C PHE A 57 -4.90 -13.86 -5.65
N GLY A 58 -5.36 -12.66 -6.02
CA GLY A 58 -5.69 -12.28 -7.39
C GLY A 58 -7.18 -12.41 -7.73
N SER A 59 -8.01 -12.94 -6.83
CA SER A 59 -9.47 -12.98 -7.04
C SER A 59 -10.07 -11.58 -7.10
N LEU A 60 -10.96 -11.36 -8.07
CA LEU A 60 -11.71 -10.12 -8.26
C LEU A 60 -13.11 -10.25 -7.67
N PHE A 61 -13.59 -9.18 -7.03
CA PHE A 61 -14.91 -9.08 -6.44
C PHE A 61 -15.60 -7.81 -6.93
N ARG A 62 -16.92 -7.87 -7.08
CA ARG A 62 -17.79 -6.71 -7.31
C ARG A 62 -18.62 -6.46 -6.05
N VAL A 63 -18.92 -5.20 -5.77
CA VAL A 63 -19.87 -4.83 -4.71
C VAL A 63 -21.30 -5.03 -5.21
N GLY A 64 -21.97 -6.07 -4.73
CA GLY A 64 -23.38 -6.36 -5.01
C GLY A 64 -24.34 -5.78 -3.96
N PRO A 65 -25.63 -6.16 -4.02
CA PRO A 65 -26.62 -5.79 -3.00
C PRO A 65 -26.30 -6.38 -1.62
N SER A 66 -25.78 -7.62 -1.57
CA SER A 66 -25.47 -8.37 -0.34
C SER A 66 -24.00 -8.28 0.11
N GLY A 67 -23.18 -7.42 -0.50
CA GLY A 67 -21.77 -7.25 -0.19
C GLY A 67 -20.84 -7.70 -1.32
N LEU A 68 -19.66 -8.24 -0.96
CA LEU A 68 -18.67 -8.67 -1.95
C LEU A 68 -19.09 -9.98 -2.63
N VAL A 69 -19.20 -9.93 -3.95
CA VAL A 69 -19.52 -11.09 -4.79
C VAL A 69 -18.31 -11.40 -5.68
N PRO A 70 -17.79 -12.64 -5.68
CA PRO A 70 -16.67 -13.01 -6.54
C PRO A 70 -17.08 -12.92 -8.02
N CYS A 71 -16.23 -12.31 -8.83
CA CYS A 71 -16.40 -12.25 -10.28
C CYS A 71 -16.00 -13.60 -10.88
N ALA A 72 -16.69 -14.03 -11.94
CA ALA A 72 -16.30 -15.25 -12.65
C ALA A 72 -14.98 -15.02 -13.41
N ALA A 73 -14.21 -16.08 -13.70
CA ALA A 73 -12.95 -15.95 -14.46
C ALA A 73 -13.13 -15.34 -15.87
N ASN A 74 -14.35 -15.44 -16.43
CA ASN A 74 -14.73 -14.81 -17.70
C ASN A 74 -15.14 -13.34 -17.56
N ASP A 75 -15.39 -12.84 -16.34
CA ASP A 75 -15.48 -11.42 -16.03
C ASP A 75 -14.07 -10.81 -15.97
N LYS A 76 -13.24 -11.09 -16.97
CA LYS A 76 -11.99 -10.36 -17.13
C LYS A 76 -12.36 -8.89 -17.11
N PRO A 77 -11.71 -8.05 -16.28
CA PRO A 77 -11.85 -6.63 -16.47
C PRO A 77 -11.46 -6.39 -17.93
N ARG A 78 -12.32 -5.71 -18.69
CA ARG A 78 -11.91 -5.01 -19.91
C ARG A 78 -10.93 -3.91 -19.47
N GLY A 79 -9.77 -4.32 -18.96
CA GLY A 79 -8.64 -3.49 -18.65
C GLY A 79 -7.96 -3.18 -19.95
N GLY A 80 -8.29 -2.02 -20.52
CA GLY A 80 -7.45 -1.19 -21.38
C GLY A 80 -6.44 -1.86 -22.33
N GLY A 81 -6.84 -2.87 -23.11
CA GLY A 81 -5.92 -3.49 -24.08
C GLY A 81 -6.54 -4.43 -25.11
N GLY A 82 -7.87 -4.50 -25.19
CA GLY A 82 -8.57 -5.20 -26.27
C GLY A 82 -8.99 -4.20 -27.33
N ALA A 83 -8.09 -3.91 -28.26
CA ALA A 83 -8.34 -3.14 -29.47
C ALA A 83 -9.23 -3.94 -30.46
N ASP A 84 -10.44 -4.30 -30.04
CA ASP A 84 -11.52 -4.77 -30.93
C ASP A 84 -12.66 -3.74 -30.99
N GLY A 85 -12.31 -2.47 -30.78
CA GLY A 85 -13.13 -1.36 -31.21
C GLY A 85 -12.96 -1.20 -32.71
N GLN A 86 -13.98 -1.57 -33.49
CA GLN A 86 -14.16 -1.09 -34.85
C GLN A 86 -13.73 0.38 -34.89
N ALA A 87 -12.82 0.73 -35.80
CA ALA A 87 -12.43 2.11 -36.06
C ALA A 87 -13.68 2.90 -36.49
N GLN A 88 -14.47 3.36 -35.53
CA GLN A 88 -15.57 4.27 -35.75
C GLN A 88 -14.95 5.64 -35.96
N ASP A 89 -15.03 6.07 -37.21
CA ASP A 89 -14.94 7.44 -37.72
C ASP A 89 -14.43 8.48 -36.69
N GLU A 90 -13.13 8.73 -36.73
CA GLU A 90 -12.41 9.70 -35.88
C GLU A 90 -12.71 11.17 -36.26
N THR A 91 -13.83 11.45 -36.94
CA THR A 91 -14.25 12.81 -37.30
C THR A 91 -15.02 13.52 -36.19
N ARG A 92 -15.40 12.82 -35.11
CA ARG A 92 -16.07 13.44 -33.95
C ARG A 92 -15.09 14.28 -33.15
N ASP A 93 -15.49 15.50 -32.79
CA ASP A 93 -14.77 16.36 -31.87
C ASP A 93 -15.70 17.05 -30.87
N ASN A 94 -15.16 17.93 -30.04
CA ASN A 94 -15.89 18.61 -28.98
C ASN A 94 -16.43 20.00 -29.37
N ARG A 95 -16.33 20.46 -30.62
CA ARG A 95 -16.69 21.84 -31.00
C ARG A 95 -18.17 22.17 -30.78
N SER A 96 -19.03 21.16 -30.86
CA SER A 96 -20.49 21.27 -30.69
C SER A 96 -20.98 20.81 -29.32
N LEU A 97 -20.08 20.43 -28.41
CA LEU A 97 -20.45 20.02 -27.06
C LEU A 97 -20.57 21.26 -26.17
N VAL A 98 -21.79 21.55 -25.73
CA VAL A 98 -22.11 22.66 -24.82
C VAL A 98 -22.35 22.12 -23.42
N ASP A 99 -21.67 22.67 -22.43
CA ASP A 99 -21.88 22.32 -21.02
C ASP A 99 -22.96 23.21 -20.39
N ASN A 100 -24.21 22.78 -20.53
CA ASN A 100 -25.39 23.45 -19.98
C ASN A 100 -26.05 22.65 -18.85
N ASN A 101 -25.37 21.63 -18.31
CA ASN A 101 -25.90 20.69 -17.30
C ASN A 101 -27.21 19.95 -17.68
N THR A 102 -27.67 20.00 -18.94
CA THR A 102 -28.86 19.24 -19.40
C THR A 102 -28.50 17.95 -20.15
N ALA A 103 -27.21 17.61 -20.17
CA ALA A 103 -26.68 16.47 -20.92
C ALA A 103 -27.02 15.09 -20.33
N GLN A 104 -27.57 15.04 -19.11
CA GLN A 104 -27.99 13.82 -18.42
C GLN A 104 -29.45 14.01 -17.97
N THR A 105 -30.34 13.14 -18.43
CA THR A 105 -31.76 13.21 -18.08
C THR A 105 -32.10 12.40 -16.83
N LEU A 106 -31.25 11.46 -16.43
CA LEU A 106 -31.43 10.67 -15.21
C LEU A 106 -31.07 11.50 -13.97
N SER A 107 -32.00 11.66 -13.03
CA SER A 107 -31.80 12.40 -11.79
C SER A 107 -31.01 11.61 -10.74
N SER A 108 -30.56 12.29 -9.69
CA SER A 108 -29.96 11.65 -8.50
C SER A 108 -30.93 10.66 -7.85
N GLU A 109 -32.18 11.06 -7.72
CA GLU A 109 -33.27 10.32 -7.10
C GLU A 109 -33.56 9.03 -7.88
N ASP A 110 -33.55 9.09 -9.22
CA ASP A 110 -33.71 7.91 -10.07
C ASP A 110 -32.57 6.91 -9.86
N ILE A 111 -31.32 7.40 -9.76
CA ILE A 111 -30.15 6.55 -9.52
C ILE A 111 -30.24 5.87 -8.14
N GLU A 112 -30.72 6.59 -7.13
CA GLU A 112 -30.96 6.03 -5.80
C GLU A 112 -32.11 5.01 -5.80
N ALA A 113 -33.18 5.26 -6.56
CA ALA A 113 -34.26 4.30 -6.76
C ALA A 113 -33.73 3.01 -7.39
N MET A 114 -32.94 3.10 -8.46
CA MET A 114 -32.28 1.94 -9.08
C MET A 114 -31.42 1.16 -8.08
N LYS A 115 -30.64 1.86 -7.23
CA LYS A 115 -29.84 1.21 -6.17
C LYS A 115 -30.73 0.48 -5.15
N ARG A 116 -31.86 1.08 -4.76
CA ARG A 116 -32.81 0.54 -3.78
C ARG A 116 -33.55 -0.68 -4.34
N GLU A 117 -33.85 -0.68 -5.63
CA GLU A 117 -34.43 -1.80 -6.37
C GLU A 117 -33.43 -2.94 -6.62
N GLY A 118 -32.15 -2.74 -6.25
CA GLY A 118 -31.12 -3.76 -6.37
C GLY A 118 -30.48 -3.85 -7.76
N ALA A 119 -30.62 -2.81 -8.59
CA ALA A 119 -29.94 -2.75 -9.87
C ALA A 119 -28.43 -2.91 -9.71
N SER A 120 -27.82 -3.68 -10.62
CA SER A 120 -26.36 -3.85 -10.62
C SER A 120 -25.67 -2.53 -10.99
N GLY A 121 -24.44 -2.35 -10.51
CA GLY A 121 -23.64 -1.18 -10.86
C GLY A 121 -23.46 -1.01 -12.37
N ASP A 122 -23.32 -2.12 -13.10
CA ASP A 122 -23.20 -2.09 -14.56
C ASP A 122 -24.52 -1.65 -15.23
N ALA A 123 -25.67 -2.09 -14.73
CA ALA A 123 -26.97 -1.64 -15.21
C ALA A 123 -27.17 -0.12 -15.01
N ILE A 124 -26.70 0.42 -13.88
CA ILE A 124 -26.72 1.87 -13.62
C ILE A 124 -25.82 2.61 -14.62
N VAL A 125 -24.64 2.06 -14.94
CA VAL A 125 -23.74 2.66 -15.93
C VAL A 125 -24.38 2.67 -17.32
N GLU A 126 -24.99 1.57 -17.75
CA GLU A 126 -25.68 1.50 -19.04
C GLU A 126 -26.88 2.46 -19.10
N ALA A 127 -27.67 2.58 -18.03
CA ALA A 127 -28.76 3.54 -17.94
C ALA A 127 -28.25 5.00 -18.06
N LEU A 128 -27.13 5.33 -17.42
CA LEU A 128 -26.50 6.66 -17.53
C LEU A 128 -25.98 6.97 -18.94
N ILE A 129 -25.52 5.97 -19.67
CA ILE A 129 -25.07 6.11 -21.06
C ILE A 129 -26.28 6.34 -21.97
N ALA A 130 -27.33 5.52 -21.83
CA ALA A 130 -28.56 5.62 -22.62
C ALA A 130 -29.29 6.97 -22.42
N ASN A 131 -29.22 7.54 -21.22
CA ASN A 131 -29.82 8.83 -20.86
C ASN A 131 -28.90 10.04 -21.05
N SER A 132 -27.77 9.87 -21.76
CA SER A 132 -26.86 10.97 -22.04
C SER A 132 -26.96 11.44 -23.50
N SER A 133 -27.50 12.65 -23.69
CA SER A 133 -27.67 13.26 -25.02
C SER A 133 -26.34 13.57 -25.72
N THR A 134 -25.25 13.76 -24.97
CA THR A 134 -23.93 14.09 -25.52
C THR A 134 -23.03 12.88 -25.73
N PHE A 135 -23.38 11.70 -25.18
CA PHE A 135 -22.46 10.57 -25.17
C PHE A 135 -22.11 10.06 -26.57
N GLY A 136 -23.08 9.97 -27.47
CA GLY A 136 -22.86 9.53 -28.86
C GLY A 136 -21.97 10.47 -29.68
N ASN A 137 -22.00 11.76 -29.37
CA ASN A 137 -21.21 12.79 -30.06
C ASN A 137 -19.77 12.88 -29.54
N LYS A 138 -19.46 12.24 -28.42
CA LYS A 138 -18.10 12.22 -27.86
C LYS A 138 -17.18 11.34 -28.70
N THR A 139 -15.90 11.70 -28.70
CA THR A 139 -14.83 10.86 -29.22
C THR A 139 -14.76 9.51 -28.50
N VAL A 140 -14.24 8.47 -29.15
CA VAL A 140 -14.11 7.13 -28.58
C VAL A 140 -13.37 7.15 -27.23
N PHE A 141 -12.24 7.87 -27.16
CA PHE A 141 -11.50 8.06 -25.90
C PHE A 141 -12.33 8.74 -24.81
N SER A 142 -13.14 9.74 -25.17
CA SER A 142 -14.01 10.44 -24.22
C SER A 142 -15.15 9.56 -23.73
N GLN A 143 -15.68 8.68 -24.60
CA GLN A 143 -16.67 7.68 -24.24
C GLN A 143 -16.09 6.65 -23.27
N GLU A 144 -14.92 6.09 -23.56
CA GLU A 144 -14.23 5.14 -22.67
C GLU A 144 -13.87 5.76 -21.32
N LYS A 145 -13.32 6.97 -21.32
CA LYS A 145 -13.04 7.73 -20.09
C LYS A 145 -14.31 7.94 -19.25
N TYR A 146 -15.43 8.28 -19.90
CA TYR A 146 -16.72 8.40 -19.23
C TYR A 146 -17.18 7.06 -18.63
N LYS A 147 -17.16 5.97 -19.41
CA LYS A 147 -17.51 4.62 -18.96
C LYS A 147 -16.67 4.22 -17.74
N LEU A 148 -15.35 4.38 -17.79
CA LEU A 148 -14.45 4.05 -16.70
C LEU A 148 -14.75 4.85 -15.44
N LYS A 149 -15.00 6.17 -15.56
CA LYS A 149 -15.39 7.04 -14.44
C LYS A 149 -16.69 6.57 -13.79
N LYS A 150 -17.70 6.21 -14.59
CA LYS A 150 -18.99 5.72 -14.09
C LYS A 150 -18.89 4.33 -13.47
N GLN A 151 -18.13 3.41 -14.08
CA GLN A 151 -17.85 2.09 -13.51
C GLN A 151 -17.17 2.19 -12.14
N LYS A 152 -16.13 3.03 -12.00
CA LYS A 152 -15.46 3.25 -10.70
C LYS A 152 -16.41 3.73 -9.60
N LYS A 153 -17.41 4.56 -9.96
CA LYS A 153 -18.40 5.11 -9.02
C LYS A 153 -19.52 4.11 -8.68
N TYR A 154 -20.10 3.45 -9.67
CA TYR A 154 -21.33 2.65 -9.48
C TYR A 154 -21.11 1.14 -9.45
N ALA A 155 -20.01 0.65 -10.03
CA ALA A 155 -19.65 -0.76 -10.09
C ALA A 155 -18.20 -0.99 -9.59
N PRO A 156 -17.87 -0.58 -8.34
CA PRO A 156 -16.51 -0.69 -7.83
C PRO A 156 -16.04 -2.14 -7.83
N LYS A 157 -14.80 -2.32 -8.26
CA LYS A 157 -14.11 -3.61 -8.30
C LYS A 157 -13.10 -3.68 -7.16
N VAL A 158 -12.99 -4.84 -6.54
CA VAL A 158 -12.09 -5.10 -5.43
C VAL A 158 -11.24 -6.30 -5.78
N LEU A 159 -9.93 -6.10 -5.88
CA LEU A 159 -8.96 -7.14 -6.12
C LEU A 159 -8.31 -7.55 -4.80
N LEU A 160 -8.44 -8.84 -4.46
CA LEU A 160 -7.78 -9.44 -3.30
C LEU A 160 -6.31 -9.67 -3.61
N ARG A 161 -5.40 -8.92 -2.98
CA ARG A 161 -3.95 -9.08 -3.15
C ARG A 161 -3.28 -9.63 -1.91
N ARG A 162 -2.23 -10.42 -2.14
CA ARG A 162 -1.30 -10.83 -1.10
C ARG A 162 -0.41 -9.63 -0.72
N PRO A 163 -0.22 -9.36 0.58
CA PRO A 163 0.80 -8.42 1.00
C PRO A 163 2.20 -8.87 0.56
N SER A 164 3.01 -7.91 0.14
CA SER A 164 4.42 -8.08 -0.21
C SER A 164 5.19 -6.81 0.20
N SER A 165 6.52 -6.87 0.28
CA SER A 165 7.37 -5.69 0.47
C SER A 165 6.97 -4.53 -0.44
N ARG A 166 6.77 -4.85 -1.73
CA ARG A 166 6.36 -3.87 -2.75
C ARG A 166 5.04 -3.22 -2.38
N SER A 167 4.00 -4.02 -2.18
CA SER A 167 2.65 -3.50 -1.98
C SER A 167 2.49 -2.78 -0.64
N ILE A 168 3.20 -3.23 0.40
CA ILE A 168 3.24 -2.57 1.71
C ILE A 168 3.92 -1.21 1.57
N CYS A 169 5.10 -1.15 0.95
CA CYS A 169 5.83 0.10 0.72
C CYS A 169 5.00 1.09 -0.11
N GLU A 170 4.43 0.66 -1.24
CA GLU A 170 3.60 1.52 -2.11
C GLU A 170 2.37 2.08 -1.36
N THR A 171 1.69 1.24 -0.57
CA THR A 171 0.50 1.65 0.20
C THR A 171 0.86 2.64 1.30
N TYR A 172 1.94 2.39 2.06
CA TYR A 172 2.41 3.31 3.08
C TYR A 172 2.92 4.62 2.47
N PHE A 173 3.64 4.57 1.36
CA PHE A 173 4.10 5.77 0.67
C PHE A 173 2.92 6.63 0.20
N LYS A 174 1.84 6.01 -0.31
CA LYS A 174 0.64 6.74 -0.75
C LYS A 174 -0.17 7.31 0.43
N LYS A 175 -0.30 6.58 1.54
CA LYS A 175 -1.24 6.93 2.62
C LYS A 175 -0.59 7.61 3.83
N TYR A 176 0.60 7.14 4.23
CA TYR A 176 1.31 7.57 5.43
C TYR A 176 2.83 7.64 5.18
N PRO A 177 3.31 8.44 4.21
CA PRO A 177 4.71 8.41 3.79
C PRO A 177 5.68 8.73 4.94
N ALA A 178 5.30 9.64 5.84
CA ALA A 178 6.10 9.99 7.01
C ALA A 178 6.38 8.79 7.95
N ARG A 179 5.46 7.81 8.06
CA ARG A 179 5.68 6.61 8.90
C ARG A 179 6.80 5.72 8.38
N ILE A 180 7.13 5.84 7.09
CA ILE A 180 8.19 5.05 6.45
C ILE A 180 9.34 5.94 5.95
N GLY A 181 9.50 7.13 6.53
CA GLY A 181 10.57 8.07 6.15
C GLY A 181 10.53 8.49 4.68
N PHE A 182 9.34 8.54 4.07
CA PHE A 182 9.15 8.83 2.65
C PHE A 182 9.88 7.86 1.71
N MET A 183 10.17 6.63 2.17
CA MET A 183 10.83 5.62 1.35
C MET A 183 9.92 5.16 0.22
N ARG A 184 10.38 5.33 -1.02
CA ARG A 184 9.73 4.79 -2.22
C ARG A 184 10.13 3.34 -2.46
N VAL A 185 9.30 2.62 -3.22
CA VAL A 185 9.49 1.19 -3.50
C VAL A 185 10.78 0.87 -4.25
N ASP A 186 11.19 1.74 -5.16
CA ASP A 186 12.45 1.62 -5.90
C ASP A 186 13.67 1.84 -5.00
N ALA A 187 13.59 2.80 -4.07
CA ALA A 187 14.63 2.99 -3.05
C ALA A 187 14.76 1.76 -2.13
N LEU A 188 13.63 1.21 -1.66
CA LEU A 188 13.62 -0.05 -0.89
C LEU A 188 14.20 -1.21 -1.71
N SER A 189 13.84 -1.33 -2.98
CA SER A 189 14.34 -2.39 -3.86
C SER A 189 15.84 -2.27 -4.10
N LEU A 190 16.34 -1.05 -4.30
CA LEU A 190 17.77 -0.78 -4.48
C LEU A 190 18.55 -1.06 -3.20
N LEU A 191 18.03 -0.66 -2.03
CA LEU A 191 18.63 -0.93 -0.72
C LEU A 191 18.85 -2.44 -0.53
N LEU A 192 17.80 -3.24 -0.72
CA LEU A 192 17.87 -4.70 -0.56
C LEU A 192 18.81 -5.36 -1.59
N SER A 193 18.88 -4.82 -2.80
CA SER A 193 19.75 -5.32 -3.86
C SER A 193 21.22 -4.99 -3.61
N MET A 194 21.52 -3.75 -3.19
CA MET A 194 22.88 -3.31 -2.86
C MET A 194 23.42 -4.00 -1.61
N ALA A 195 22.56 -4.28 -0.64
CA ALA A 195 22.91 -5.09 0.53
C ALA A 195 23.04 -6.60 0.21
N ASN A 196 22.78 -7.02 -1.03
CA ASN A 196 22.81 -8.41 -1.48
C ASN A 196 21.97 -9.35 -0.60
N VAL A 197 20.77 -8.90 -0.21
CA VAL A 197 19.89 -9.69 0.66
C VAL A 197 19.32 -10.88 -0.10
N GLY A 198 19.70 -12.08 0.33
CA GLY A 198 19.28 -13.34 -0.24
C GLY A 198 19.15 -14.46 0.79
N ALA A 199 18.67 -15.62 0.35
CA ALA A 199 18.58 -16.81 1.19
C ALA A 199 19.90 -17.11 1.89
N TYR A 200 19.83 -17.63 3.12
CA TYR A 200 20.97 -17.98 3.97
C TYR A 200 21.88 -16.81 4.42
N SER A 201 21.51 -15.55 4.15
CA SER A 201 22.24 -14.39 4.68
C SER A 201 21.89 -14.13 6.15
N ASP A 202 22.91 -13.74 6.92
CA ASP A 202 22.75 -13.17 8.25
C ASP A 202 22.84 -11.64 8.15
N VAL A 203 21.71 -10.97 8.33
CA VAL A 203 21.57 -9.54 8.03
C VAL A 203 21.42 -8.75 9.33
N LEU A 204 22.31 -7.79 9.54
CA LEU A 204 22.16 -6.75 10.56
C LEU A 204 21.45 -5.54 9.94
N ALA A 205 20.31 -5.13 10.50
CA ALA A 205 19.50 -4.03 9.98
C ALA A 205 19.16 -3.02 11.07
N VAL A 206 19.36 -1.73 10.79
CA VAL A 206 18.82 -0.62 11.58
C VAL A 206 17.54 -0.14 10.89
N ASP A 207 16.39 -0.33 11.52
CA ASP A 207 15.08 0.00 10.94
C ASP A 207 14.29 0.93 11.85
N MET A 208 14.22 2.20 11.46
CA MET A 208 13.46 3.24 12.14
C MET A 208 12.13 3.55 11.42
N VAL A 209 11.72 2.70 10.48
CA VAL A 209 10.57 2.91 9.56
C VAL A 209 9.47 1.86 9.77
N GLY A 210 9.18 1.57 11.05
CA GLY A 210 8.06 0.71 11.45
C GLY A 210 8.29 -0.78 11.20
N GLY A 211 9.51 -1.22 10.89
CA GLY A 211 9.81 -2.60 10.51
C GLY A 211 9.60 -2.90 9.02
N LEU A 212 9.48 -1.88 8.17
CA LEU A 212 9.33 -2.06 6.72
C LEU A 212 10.56 -2.73 6.10
N VAL A 213 11.77 -2.33 6.51
CA VAL A 213 13.04 -2.86 6.00
C VAL A 213 13.25 -4.27 6.56
N VAL A 214 13.09 -4.47 7.87
CA VAL A 214 13.23 -5.78 8.53
C VAL A 214 12.24 -6.78 7.96
N GLY A 215 10.98 -6.40 7.77
CA GLY A 215 9.98 -7.24 7.12
C GLY A 215 10.35 -7.61 5.69
N SER A 216 10.94 -6.68 4.94
CA SER A 216 11.39 -6.94 3.57
C SER A 216 12.61 -7.85 3.50
N VAL A 217 13.54 -7.70 4.44
CA VAL A 217 14.65 -8.64 4.59
C VAL A 217 14.11 -10.02 4.90
N ALA A 218 13.23 -10.16 5.91
CA ALA A 218 12.64 -11.44 6.28
C ALA A 218 11.88 -12.10 5.12
N GLU A 219 11.12 -11.34 4.33
CA GLU A 219 10.45 -11.81 3.11
C GLU A 219 11.46 -12.40 2.11
N ARG A 220 12.58 -11.71 1.87
CA ARG A 220 13.65 -12.15 0.96
C ARG A 220 14.44 -13.35 1.46
N LEU A 221 14.67 -13.46 2.77
CA LEU A 221 15.37 -14.59 3.39
C LEU A 221 14.56 -15.89 3.32
N GLY A 222 13.22 -15.81 3.24
CA GLY A 222 12.35 -16.98 3.06
C GLY A 222 12.47 -18.04 4.17
N GLY A 223 12.95 -17.66 5.36
CA GLY A 223 13.17 -18.58 6.49
C GLY A 223 14.48 -19.38 6.44
N THR A 224 15.48 -18.97 5.65
CA THR A 224 16.75 -19.71 5.51
C THR A 224 17.98 -19.05 6.14
N GLY A 225 17.90 -17.76 6.49
CA GLY A 225 18.94 -17.01 7.20
C GLY A 225 18.38 -16.33 8.44
N TYR A 226 19.07 -15.30 8.93
CA TYR A 226 18.65 -14.53 10.11
C TYR A 226 18.66 -13.03 9.85
N VAL A 227 17.76 -12.31 10.52
CA VAL A 227 17.81 -10.84 10.55
C VAL A 227 17.86 -10.37 11.99
N CYS A 228 18.90 -9.61 12.32
CA CYS A 228 19.03 -8.90 13.58
C CYS A 228 18.63 -7.43 13.35
N SER A 229 17.44 -7.07 13.83
CA SER A 229 16.95 -5.69 13.88
C SER A 229 17.60 -4.98 15.07
N THR A 230 18.69 -4.27 14.80
CA THR A 230 19.39 -3.49 15.82
C THR A 230 18.82 -2.08 15.96
N TYR A 231 18.92 -1.52 17.16
CA TYR A 231 18.41 -0.19 17.46
C TYR A 231 19.37 0.60 18.35
N LEU A 232 19.22 1.92 18.33
CA LEU A 232 19.94 2.84 19.21
C LEU A 232 19.13 3.10 20.47
N GLY A 233 19.81 3.20 21.62
CA GLY A 233 19.19 3.48 22.91
C GLY A 233 18.74 2.21 23.66
N SER A 234 17.91 2.42 24.69
CA SER A 234 17.54 1.38 25.66
C SER A 234 16.36 0.50 25.22
N ALA A 235 15.52 0.96 24.29
CA ALA A 235 14.31 0.25 23.88
C ALA A 235 14.20 0.11 22.35
N PRO A 236 13.69 -1.03 21.84
CA PRO A 236 13.52 -1.25 20.42
C PRO A 236 12.45 -0.33 19.83
N SER A 237 12.68 0.11 18.59
CA SER A 237 11.64 0.78 17.80
C SER A 237 10.51 -0.18 17.44
N SER A 238 9.29 0.36 17.28
CA SER A 238 8.14 -0.45 16.89
C SER A 238 8.31 -1.05 15.50
N ILE A 239 8.20 -2.37 15.39
CA ILE A 239 8.21 -3.12 14.12
C ILE A 239 6.80 -3.61 13.73
N ASP A 240 5.79 -2.76 13.88
CA ASP A 240 4.38 -3.11 13.73
C ASP A 240 3.99 -3.50 12.29
N ILE A 241 4.71 -2.98 11.29
CA ILE A 241 4.46 -3.25 9.86
C ILE A 241 4.74 -4.71 9.51
N ILE A 242 5.63 -5.41 10.25
CA ILE A 242 5.96 -6.82 10.01
C ILE A 242 4.72 -7.71 10.05
N ARG A 243 3.71 -7.36 10.87
CA ARG A 243 2.46 -8.13 10.98
C ARG A 243 1.69 -8.21 9.66
N MET A 244 1.93 -7.31 8.70
CA MET A 244 1.26 -7.30 7.40
C MET A 244 1.83 -8.32 6.42
N TYR A 245 3.07 -8.78 6.62
CA TYR A 245 3.79 -9.62 5.66
C TYR A 245 3.31 -11.08 5.61
N ASN A 246 2.45 -11.50 6.54
CA ASN A 246 2.06 -12.90 6.71
C ASN A 246 3.28 -13.84 6.81
N LEU A 247 4.31 -13.42 7.54
CA LEU A 247 5.47 -14.28 7.80
C LEU A 247 5.01 -15.54 8.54
N SER A 248 5.56 -16.69 8.17
CA SER A 248 5.31 -17.93 8.90
C SER A 248 5.93 -17.87 10.30
N SER A 249 5.58 -18.81 11.17
CA SER A 249 6.26 -19.00 12.46
C SER A 249 7.77 -19.14 12.30
N ASP A 250 8.19 -19.90 11.28
CA ASP A 250 9.60 -20.19 11.01
C ASP A 250 10.37 -18.97 10.49
N MET A 251 9.71 -18.10 9.73
CA MET A 251 10.29 -16.83 9.30
C MET A 251 10.38 -15.86 10.49
N THR A 252 9.34 -15.83 11.33
CA THR A 252 9.25 -14.92 12.48
C THR A 252 10.27 -15.27 13.56
N SER A 253 10.51 -16.56 13.82
CA SER A 253 11.50 -17.02 14.81
C SER A 253 12.96 -16.71 14.45
N ARG A 254 13.20 -16.22 13.23
CA ARG A 254 14.53 -15.82 12.71
C ARG A 254 14.76 -14.32 12.74
N ILE A 255 13.79 -13.55 13.24
CA ILE A 255 13.89 -12.11 13.45
C ILE A 255 14.27 -11.87 14.90
N PHE A 256 15.46 -11.33 15.12
CA PHE A 256 15.95 -10.96 16.45
C PHE A 256 16.00 -9.45 16.60
N GLN A 257 15.90 -8.98 17.84
CA GLN A 257 16.15 -7.58 18.19
C GLN A 257 17.25 -7.53 19.24
N ALA A 258 18.22 -6.65 19.04
CA ALA A 258 19.31 -6.43 19.99
C ALA A 258 19.70 -4.93 19.99
N PRO A 259 20.05 -4.34 21.15
CA PRO A 259 20.63 -3.00 21.18
C PRO A 259 21.98 -2.97 20.45
N LEU A 260 22.28 -1.88 19.74
CA LEU A 260 23.58 -1.72 19.08
C LEU A 260 24.73 -1.73 20.09
N GLY A 261 24.51 -1.20 21.30
CA GLY A 261 25.52 -1.16 22.36
C GLY A 261 25.98 -2.56 22.79
N ASP A 262 25.05 -3.51 22.89
CA ASP A 262 25.35 -4.90 23.26
C ASP A 262 26.18 -5.57 22.16
N LEU A 263 25.83 -5.35 20.89
CA LEU A 263 26.57 -5.88 19.75
C LEU A 263 28.01 -5.33 19.69
N CYS A 264 28.20 -4.03 19.93
CA CYS A 264 29.53 -3.41 20.00
C CYS A 264 30.35 -3.93 21.19
N SER A 265 29.71 -4.18 22.33
CA SER A 265 30.36 -4.72 23.53
C SER A 265 30.85 -6.15 23.29
N LEU A 266 30.03 -6.98 22.64
CA LEU A 266 30.42 -8.34 22.25
C LEU A 266 31.60 -8.36 21.28
N GLN A 267 31.66 -7.42 20.33
CA GLN A 267 32.80 -7.27 19.44
C GLN A 267 34.08 -6.93 20.21
N SER A 268 33.97 -6.06 21.22
CA SER A 268 35.11 -5.60 22.03
C SER A 268 35.59 -6.66 23.03
N ALA A 269 34.71 -7.56 23.46
CA ALA A 269 35.02 -8.63 24.41
C ALA A 269 35.77 -9.83 23.79
N GLY A 270 35.94 -9.89 22.46
CA GLY A 270 36.71 -10.95 21.80
C GLY A 270 36.02 -12.33 21.75
N ASP A 271 34.80 -12.46 22.26
CA ASP A 271 33.99 -13.69 22.26
C ASP A 271 33.30 -14.00 20.91
N ALA A 272 33.75 -13.36 19.83
CA ALA A 272 33.25 -13.66 18.49
C ALA A 272 33.71 -15.08 18.07
N PRO A 273 32.79 -16.02 17.77
CA PRO A 273 33.20 -17.31 17.22
C PRO A 273 33.93 -17.07 15.88
N SER A 274 35.16 -17.55 15.83
CA SER A 274 36.09 -17.43 14.70
C SER A 274 35.57 -18.14 13.43
N VAL A 275 34.69 -17.49 12.65
CA VAL A 275 34.21 -18.03 11.36
C VAL A 275 34.48 -17.11 10.16
N LEU A 276 35.11 -15.95 10.35
CA LEU A 276 35.40 -15.00 9.26
C LEU A 276 36.88 -14.59 9.15
N SER A 277 37.81 -15.53 9.33
CA SER A 277 39.17 -15.35 8.79
C SER A 277 39.24 -15.88 7.35
N GLY A 278 38.59 -15.16 6.45
CA GLY A 278 38.78 -15.28 5.00
C GLY A 278 39.21 -13.92 4.47
N SER A 279 40.49 -13.80 4.13
CA SER A 279 41.21 -12.58 3.77
C SER A 279 40.49 -11.70 2.74
N ILE A 280 40.14 -10.47 3.12
CA ILE A 280 39.95 -9.38 2.16
C ILE A 280 40.97 -8.29 2.54
N GLN A 281 42.11 -8.31 1.85
CA GLN A 281 43.02 -7.18 1.78
C GLN A 281 42.28 -6.04 1.07
N ARG A 282 41.80 -5.03 1.81
CA ARG A 282 41.33 -3.77 1.22
C ARG A 282 42.47 -2.77 1.31
N ASP A 283 43.06 -2.44 0.17
CA ASP A 283 43.87 -1.23 0.02
C ASP A 283 42.98 -0.02 0.27
N LEU A 284 43.32 0.75 1.31
CA LEU A 284 42.74 2.06 1.59
C LEU A 284 43.37 3.07 0.62
N VAL A 285 42.57 3.64 -0.27
CA VAL A 285 42.92 4.90 -0.95
C VAL A 285 42.13 6.00 -0.26
N GLU A 286 42.83 6.90 0.43
CA GLU A 286 42.26 8.13 1.01
C GLU A 286 41.71 9.06 -0.09
N PRO A 287 40.53 9.67 0.09
CA PRO A 287 40.15 10.84 -0.68
C PRO A 287 40.72 12.11 -0.05
N ALA A 288 41.40 12.91 -0.87
CA ALA A 288 42.01 14.17 -0.51
C ALA A 288 41.00 15.21 0.03
N ALA A 289 41.42 15.94 1.05
CA ALA A 289 40.70 17.05 1.67
C ALA A 289 40.51 18.23 0.72
N VAL A 290 39.33 18.84 0.75
CA VAL A 290 39.04 20.15 0.15
C VAL A 290 38.78 21.13 1.30
N PRO A 291 39.37 22.35 1.35
CA PRO A 291 39.28 23.23 2.52
C PRO A 291 37.93 23.95 2.62
N ASP A 292 37.55 24.21 3.86
CA ASP A 292 36.37 24.94 4.34
C ASP A 292 36.58 26.46 4.32
N GLU A 293 35.54 27.22 3.97
CA GLU A 293 35.46 28.69 4.13
C GLU A 293 34.07 29.08 4.67
N SER A 294 34.06 29.33 5.98
CA SER A 294 33.23 30.30 6.72
C SER A 294 31.71 30.09 6.82
N LEU A 295 31.22 29.95 8.06
CA LEU A 295 30.58 31.07 8.78
C LEU A 295 30.42 30.75 10.27
N GLN A 296 30.88 31.70 11.09
CA GLN A 296 30.81 31.75 12.54
C GLN A 296 29.37 31.90 13.04
N SER A 297 29.02 31.29 14.19
CA SER A 297 28.54 32.03 15.38
C SER A 297 27.90 31.13 16.45
N SER A 298 28.40 31.34 17.67
CA SER A 298 27.79 31.17 19.00
C SER A 298 27.50 29.77 19.56
N LEU A 299 28.33 29.41 20.54
CA LEU A 299 28.03 28.49 21.63
C LEU A 299 26.80 28.97 22.43
N ALA A 300 25.91 28.04 22.79
CA ALA A 300 25.21 28.06 24.07
C ALA A 300 25.18 26.62 24.63
N LYS A 301 25.66 26.47 25.88
CA LYS A 301 25.68 25.22 26.66
C LYS A 301 24.36 25.03 27.43
N PRO A 302 24.09 23.83 27.98
CA PRO A 302 22.76 23.23 28.07
C PRO A 302 21.98 23.66 29.32
N ILE A 303 20.65 23.57 29.23
CA ILE A 303 19.76 23.62 30.39
C ILE A 303 19.42 22.18 30.77
N ASN A 304 19.87 21.79 31.96
CA ASN A 304 19.42 20.60 32.68
C ASN A 304 17.97 20.79 33.11
N THR A 305 17.13 19.77 32.94
CA THR A 305 15.92 19.62 33.75
C THR A 305 15.69 18.14 33.99
N GLU A 306 16.05 17.71 35.20
CA GLU A 306 15.58 16.47 35.82
C GLU A 306 14.08 16.63 36.11
N VAL A 307 13.26 15.63 35.75
CA VAL A 307 12.00 15.33 36.46
C VAL A 307 11.78 13.82 36.49
N SER A 308 11.98 13.29 37.70
CA SER A 308 11.28 12.23 38.45
C SER A 308 10.60 11.03 37.76
N ASP A 309 10.99 9.86 38.30
CA ASP A 309 10.28 8.58 38.31
C ASP A 309 8.82 8.67 38.76
N GLY A 310 7.98 7.83 38.15
CA GLY A 310 6.59 7.68 38.53
C GLY A 310 5.82 6.58 37.78
N ASN A 311 5.93 5.37 38.31
CA ASN A 311 4.91 4.32 38.35
C ASN A 311 4.66 3.44 37.10
N ALA A 312 5.06 2.18 37.25
CA ALA A 312 4.65 1.06 36.42
C ALA A 312 3.17 0.72 36.70
N GLN A 313 2.34 0.72 35.65
CA GLN A 313 1.08 -0.03 35.66
C GLN A 313 0.89 -0.76 34.33
N SER A 314 0.79 -2.08 34.49
CA SER A 314 0.34 -3.08 33.52
C SER A 314 -0.93 -2.62 32.80
N MET A 315 -0.90 -2.57 31.46
CA MET A 315 -2.11 -2.48 30.65
C MET A 315 -2.09 -3.51 29.53
N THR A 316 -3.10 -4.38 29.59
CA THR A 316 -3.51 -5.36 28.58
C THR A 316 -3.63 -4.69 27.20
N VAL A 317 -2.82 -5.13 26.24
CA VAL A 317 -2.78 -4.56 24.89
C VAL A 317 -3.95 -5.10 24.06
N GLN A 318 -4.95 -4.27 23.81
CA GLN A 318 -6.01 -4.55 22.84
C GLN A 318 -5.50 -4.36 21.39
N PRO A 319 -6.04 -5.09 20.40
CA PRO A 319 -5.62 -4.98 19.01
C PRO A 319 -5.97 -3.61 18.41
N ILE A 320 -5.00 -2.99 17.75
CA ILE A 320 -5.16 -1.72 17.02
C ILE A 320 -6.07 -1.94 15.81
N ASN A 321 -7.29 -1.41 15.89
CA ASN A 321 -8.18 -1.22 14.75
C ASN A 321 -7.64 -0.05 13.91
N MET A 322 -6.96 -0.31 12.79
CA MET A 322 -6.64 0.75 11.82
C MET A 322 -7.85 1.04 10.94
N GLU A 323 -8.79 1.82 11.47
CA GLU A 323 -9.85 2.47 10.69
C GLU A 323 -10.06 3.87 11.28
N VAL A 324 -9.80 4.91 10.49
CA VAL A 324 -9.85 6.33 10.91
C VAL A 324 -10.47 7.14 9.75
N PRO A 325 -11.29 8.17 10.03
CA PRO A 325 -12.53 8.49 9.30
C PRO A 325 -12.34 9.20 7.96
N GLU A 326 -13.43 9.18 7.19
CA GLU A 326 -13.58 9.87 5.91
C GLU A 326 -13.38 11.39 6.05
N PRO A 327 -12.70 12.04 5.10
CA PRO A 327 -12.80 13.49 4.96
C PRO A 327 -14.24 13.84 4.53
N ALA A 328 -14.76 14.94 5.07
CA ALA A 328 -16.07 15.46 4.71
C ALA A 328 -16.22 15.58 3.18
N THR A 329 -17.38 15.15 2.69
CA THR A 329 -17.81 15.36 1.31
C THR A 329 -17.90 16.85 1.03
N ASP A 330 -16.95 17.36 0.25
CA ASP A 330 -17.06 18.69 -0.36
C ASP A 330 -17.90 18.54 -1.63
N ASP A 331 -19.22 18.69 -1.45
CA ASP A 331 -20.12 18.97 -2.56
C ASP A 331 -19.87 20.43 -2.98
N HIS A 332 -19.70 20.62 -4.29
CA HIS A 332 -19.37 21.87 -4.99
C HIS A 332 -17.88 22.22 -5.06
N LEU A 333 -17.30 22.07 -6.26
CA LEU A 333 -16.86 23.19 -7.10
C LEU A 333 -16.18 22.65 -8.38
N ASN A 334 -16.95 22.62 -9.47
CA ASN A 334 -16.40 22.83 -10.81
C ASN A 334 -16.05 24.32 -10.91
N GLN A 335 -14.77 24.68 -10.86
CA GLN A 335 -14.29 25.93 -11.45
C GLN A 335 -13.02 25.63 -12.23
N GLY A 336 -13.11 25.86 -13.54
CA GLY A 336 -12.02 25.69 -14.47
C GLY A 336 -11.00 26.81 -14.38
N ASP A 337 -9.78 26.48 -14.79
CA ASP A 337 -8.74 27.45 -15.13
C ASP A 337 -9.25 28.40 -16.22
N ILE A 338 -9.38 29.67 -15.87
CA ILE A 338 -9.62 30.76 -16.81
C ILE A 338 -8.25 31.26 -17.27
N SER A 339 -7.98 31.03 -18.55
CA SER A 339 -6.87 31.64 -19.30
C SER A 339 -7.03 33.17 -19.32
N MET A 340 -6.00 33.86 -18.85
CA MET A 340 -5.84 35.31 -18.98
C MET A 340 -5.69 35.73 -20.45
N SER A 341 -6.62 36.56 -20.91
CA SER A 341 -6.53 37.48 -22.05
C SER A 341 -7.21 38.76 -21.55
N GLY A 342 -6.66 39.96 -21.50
CA GLY A 342 -5.83 40.61 -22.51
C GLY A 342 -6.61 41.82 -23.03
N LYS A 343 -6.24 43.00 -22.52
CA LYS A 343 -6.41 44.38 -23.04
C LYS A 343 -7.74 45.15 -22.85
N GLN A 344 -7.48 46.39 -22.43
CA GLN A 344 -8.22 47.66 -22.50
C GLN A 344 -9.38 47.86 -21.53
#